data_AF-A0A0S4UC66-F1
#
_entry.id   AF-A0A0S4UC66-F1
#
_cell.length_a   1.000
_cell.length_b   1.000
_cell.length_c   1.000
_cell.angle_alpha   90.00
_cell.angle_beta   90.00
_cell.angle_gamma   90.00
#
_symmetry.space_group_name_H-M   'P 1'
#
loop_
_entity.id
_entity.type
_entity.pdbx_description
1 polymer ?
#
loop_
_entity_poly.entity_id
_entity_poly.type
_entity_poly.pdbx_seq_one_letter_code
_entity_poly.pdbx_strand_id
1 'polypeptide(L)'
;MAQIVSGYTEAMAYPGAPSEIILYLIAAVVLLVSVLRDSGETTIGKRLVLLLPLVVYFFVVFKAAFVRHDGHALTAGTSILLASAILAFRLYKRSLLFVLSVSLVTWISIDSRHLALSAAALLDDAVSPYFSAWAGAQARLADSQALRRDFDAALAKIRAQHALPLREGTADIYSHEQSDLIASGNRWNPRPVLQSYSAYTPALAWANRDHLQGPAAPDTIFFRAETIDGRLPALDDGPSWFALLEHYRPENLQGGFLSLRKETSAGERIRFDAAGEGRFSFDQQVSVPEGQGPVFVEIDVEKSLAGRGMNTLYKVDPLVIVLSLENGEMMQFRLPSEMARSGFMVSPVVLSASDFGLLYANAYAQGSRVKSFFIHAFGGDWQWKNTYTVHFKSVTVAPRAGALASLHFNQPVKAPAGTNIHVVNQCEGSIDTVNGVSPSSAGFSARGLLQVRGWLTVQGEQQRLPTKPLLVLGNAEGELAFIETRRTIRPDIAAHFGSDLLQWAGYDAIADVSQVTGGRVLGLAFEQNGQIGICPQFGVAGRFSGAE
;
A
#
# COMPACT_ATOMS: atom_id res chain seq x y z
N MET A 1 8.25 22.29 -1.01
CA MET A 1 7.28 22.38 0.10
C MET A 1 5.85 22.69 -0.37
N ALA A 2 5.61 23.72 -1.19
CA ALA A 2 4.27 24.06 -1.66
C ALA A 2 3.50 22.89 -2.30
N GLN A 3 4.17 22.12 -3.18
CA GLN A 3 3.59 20.93 -3.84
C GLN A 3 3.14 19.84 -2.85
N ILE A 4 3.90 19.62 -1.77
CA ILE A 4 3.54 18.66 -0.72
C ILE A 4 2.28 19.15 0.01
N VAL A 5 2.25 20.41 0.42
CA VAL A 5 1.11 21.00 1.14
C VAL A 5 -0.16 20.98 0.29
N SER A 6 -0.07 21.33 -0.99
CA SER A 6 -1.24 21.39 -1.87
C SER A 6 -1.84 20.02 -2.18
N GLY A 7 -0.99 19.00 -2.36
CA GLY A 7 -1.44 17.63 -2.64
C GLY A 7 -1.85 16.82 -1.40
N TYR A 8 -1.32 17.17 -0.21
CA TYR A 8 -1.51 16.39 1.02
C TYR A 8 -2.98 16.18 1.37
N THR A 9 -3.81 17.23 1.32
CA THR A 9 -5.18 17.15 1.85
C THR A 9 -5.99 16.06 1.16
N GLU A 10 -5.95 16.05 -0.16
CA GLU A 10 -6.69 15.06 -0.92
C GLU A 10 -6.04 13.69 -0.78
N ALA A 11 -4.72 13.59 -0.99
CA ALA A 11 -4.04 12.29 -1.01
C ALA A 11 -4.09 11.59 0.36
N MET A 12 -4.03 12.33 1.47
CA MET A 12 -4.06 11.77 2.83
C MET A 12 -5.46 11.83 3.47
N ALA A 13 -6.49 12.21 2.71
CA ALA A 13 -7.87 12.16 3.19
C ALA A 13 -8.26 10.74 3.61
N TYR A 14 -8.65 10.59 4.87
CA TYR A 14 -9.13 9.32 5.42
C TYR A 14 -10.41 9.57 6.23
N PRO A 15 -11.48 8.77 6.05
CA PRO A 15 -12.75 8.99 6.74
C PRO A 15 -12.64 8.66 8.23
N GLY A 16 -13.49 9.30 9.04
CA GLY A 16 -13.61 9.05 10.48
C GLY A 16 -14.94 9.54 10.99
N ALA A 17 -15.17 9.41 12.31
CA ALA A 17 -16.50 9.62 12.86
C ALA A 17 -16.89 11.12 12.92
N PRO A 18 -18.01 11.54 12.31
CA PRO A 18 -18.42 12.95 12.31
C PRO A 18 -18.65 13.54 13.71
N SER A 19 -18.97 12.70 14.69
CA SER A 19 -19.15 13.12 16.09
C SER A 19 -17.92 13.80 16.68
N GLU A 20 -16.71 13.34 16.33
CA GLU A 20 -15.46 13.89 16.86
C GLU A 20 -15.19 15.30 16.32
N ILE A 21 -15.50 15.51 15.04
CA ILE A 21 -15.45 16.84 14.41
C ILE A 21 -16.43 17.79 15.11
N ILE A 22 -17.66 17.34 15.33
CA ILE A 22 -18.69 18.16 15.99
C ILE A 22 -18.25 18.55 17.41
N LEU A 23 -17.75 17.59 18.20
CA LEU A 23 -17.26 17.83 19.56
C LEU A 23 -16.08 18.81 19.58
N TYR A 24 -15.14 18.67 18.64
CA TYR A 24 -14.03 19.59 18.50
C TYR A 24 -14.50 21.01 18.16
N LEU A 25 -15.40 21.16 17.18
CA LEU A 25 -15.91 22.46 16.77
C LEU A 25 -16.69 23.15 17.90
N ILE A 26 -17.50 22.40 18.65
CA ILE A 26 -18.19 22.91 19.84
C ILE A 26 -17.18 23.42 20.87
N ALA A 27 -16.16 22.62 21.20
CA ALA A 27 -15.15 23.01 22.18
C ALA A 27 -14.34 24.24 21.74
N ALA A 28 -13.94 24.30 20.46
CA ALA A 28 -13.25 25.44 19.89
C ALA A 28 -14.10 26.72 19.97
N VAL A 29 -15.38 26.65 19.60
CA VAL A 29 -16.31 27.79 19.70
C VAL A 29 -16.50 28.22 21.15
N VAL A 30 -16.68 27.29 22.08
CA VAL A 30 -16.81 27.58 23.52
C VAL A 30 -15.57 28.32 24.04
N LEU A 31 -14.37 27.87 23.66
CA LEU A 31 -13.10 28.53 24.01
C LEU A 31 -13.02 29.95 23.43
N LEU A 32 -13.29 30.12 22.13
CA LEU A 32 -13.26 31.43 21.46
C LEU A 32 -14.24 32.43 22.10
N VAL A 33 -15.48 32.00 22.36
CA VAL A 33 -16.51 32.83 22.99
C VAL A 33 -16.14 33.17 24.43
N SER A 34 -15.60 32.22 25.20
CA SER A 34 -15.19 32.45 26.59
C SER A 34 -14.05 33.46 26.68
N VAL A 35 -13.04 33.37 25.80
CA VAL A 35 -11.94 34.34 25.73
C VAL A 35 -12.47 35.74 25.40
N LEU A 36 -13.36 35.86 24.41
CA LEU A 36 -13.95 37.16 24.07
C LEU A 36 -14.73 37.79 25.22
N ARG A 37 -15.62 36.99 25.84
CA ARG A 37 -16.48 37.43 26.92
C ARG A 37 -15.66 37.88 28.13
N ASP A 38 -14.67 37.09 28.53
CA ASP A 38 -13.92 37.31 29.77
C ASP A 38 -12.73 38.28 29.58
N SER A 39 -12.35 38.57 28.33
CA SER A 39 -11.32 39.57 28.05
C SER A 39 -11.70 40.98 28.53
N GLY A 40 -13.01 41.30 28.55
CA GLY A 40 -13.51 42.65 28.83
C GLY A 40 -13.13 43.70 27.78
N GLU A 41 -12.46 43.29 26.69
CA GLU A 41 -12.01 44.20 25.65
C GLU A 41 -13.19 44.64 24.78
N THR A 42 -13.33 45.94 24.54
CA THR A 42 -14.39 46.52 23.70
C THR A 42 -13.86 46.96 22.34
N THR A 43 -12.56 47.20 22.23
CA THR A 43 -11.91 47.62 20.97
C THR A 43 -11.77 46.44 20.01
N ILE A 44 -12.28 46.59 18.79
CA ILE A 44 -12.25 45.52 17.78
C ILE A 44 -10.83 45.05 17.45
N GLY A 45 -9.86 45.96 17.38
CA GLY A 45 -8.45 45.62 17.11
C GLY A 45 -7.87 44.68 18.18
N LYS A 46 -8.12 44.94 19.47
CA LYS A 46 -7.64 44.09 20.56
C LYS A 46 -8.33 42.73 20.59
N ARG A 47 -9.64 42.68 20.27
CA ARG A 47 -10.37 41.41 20.10
C ARG A 47 -9.79 40.57 18.97
N LEU A 48 -9.44 41.18 17.84
CA LEU A 48 -8.82 40.49 16.71
C LEU A 48 -7.44 39.93 17.06
N VAL A 49 -6.61 40.69 17.81
CA VAL A 49 -5.30 40.22 18.28
C VAL A 49 -5.42 38.99 19.20
N LEU A 50 -6.47 38.92 20.03
CA LEU A 50 -6.73 37.75 20.88
C LEU A 50 -7.31 36.56 20.11
N LEU A 51 -8.23 36.82 19.18
CA LEU A 51 -8.95 35.76 18.45
C LEU A 51 -8.13 35.14 17.33
N LEU A 52 -7.44 35.95 16.53
CA LEU A 52 -6.83 35.46 15.29
C LEU A 52 -5.84 34.32 15.53
N PRO A 53 -4.93 34.37 16.53
CA PRO A 53 -4.04 33.25 16.83
C PRO A 53 -4.81 31.99 17.26
N LEU A 54 -5.89 32.12 18.03
CA LEU A 54 -6.71 31.00 18.47
C LEU A 54 -7.47 30.36 17.30
N VAL A 55 -8.04 31.18 16.41
CA VAL A 55 -8.73 30.68 15.21
C VAL A 55 -7.74 29.97 14.30
N VAL A 56 -6.55 30.55 14.07
CA VAL A 56 -5.50 29.92 13.27
C VAL A 56 -5.03 28.62 13.91
N TYR A 57 -4.80 28.59 15.22
CA TYR A 57 -4.44 27.39 15.96
C TYR A 57 -5.50 26.30 15.81
N PHE A 58 -6.77 26.61 16.08
CA PHE A 58 -7.85 25.63 15.96
C PHE A 58 -8.07 25.19 14.52
N PHE A 59 -7.83 26.05 13.52
CA PHE A 59 -7.91 25.64 12.13
C PHE A 59 -6.78 24.69 11.73
N VAL A 60 -5.54 24.96 12.16
CA VAL A 60 -4.39 24.09 11.90
C VAL A 60 -4.57 22.74 12.59
N VAL A 61 -5.01 22.72 13.85
CA VAL A 61 -5.33 21.51 14.60
C VAL A 61 -6.45 20.73 13.92
N PHE A 62 -7.51 21.42 13.46
CA PHE A 62 -8.60 20.78 12.71
C PHE A 62 -8.09 20.05 11.46
N LYS A 63 -7.24 20.71 10.67
CA LYS A 63 -6.64 20.09 9.48
C LYS A 63 -5.73 18.92 9.85
N ALA A 64 -4.90 19.07 10.89
CA ALA A 64 -3.99 18.03 11.35
C ALA A 64 -4.74 16.78 11.84
N ALA A 65 -5.85 16.97 12.56
CA ALA A 65 -6.62 15.90 13.20
C ALA A 65 -7.59 15.19 12.24
N PHE A 66 -8.25 15.95 11.36
CA PHE A 66 -9.42 15.43 10.63
C PHE A 66 -9.22 15.29 9.12
N VAL A 67 -8.12 15.76 8.52
CA VAL A 67 -7.80 15.41 7.13
C VAL A 67 -7.57 13.90 7.02
N ARG A 68 -6.57 13.41 7.77
CA ARG A 68 -6.33 11.99 7.97
C ARG A 68 -7.00 11.57 9.27
N HIS A 69 -8.29 11.22 9.21
CA HIS A 69 -9.12 11.03 10.40
C HIS A 69 -8.98 9.61 10.98
N ASP A 70 -7.80 9.30 11.49
CA ASP A 70 -7.45 8.06 12.19
C ASP A 70 -6.87 8.42 13.58
N GLY A 71 -5.79 7.78 14.03
CA GLY A 71 -5.09 8.16 15.26
C GLY A 71 -4.65 9.63 15.31
N HIS A 72 -4.58 10.35 14.18
CA HIS A 72 -4.32 11.79 14.18
C HIS A 72 -5.41 12.61 14.89
N ALA A 73 -6.63 12.07 15.05
CA ALA A 73 -7.72 12.73 15.78
C ALA A 73 -7.35 13.05 17.24
N LEU A 74 -6.42 12.30 17.84
CA LEU A 74 -5.83 12.61 19.16
C LEU A 74 -5.31 14.04 19.25
N THR A 75 -4.76 14.57 18.14
CA THR A 75 -4.28 15.95 18.05
C THR A 75 -5.39 16.95 18.40
N ALA A 76 -6.65 16.69 18.00
CA ALA A 76 -7.77 17.57 18.32
C ALA A 76 -8.11 17.54 19.82
N GLY A 77 -8.21 16.35 20.41
CA GLY A 77 -8.51 16.17 21.83
C GLY A 77 -7.47 16.85 22.72
N THR A 78 -6.19 16.51 22.54
CA THR A 78 -5.09 17.06 23.34
C THR A 78 -4.92 18.56 23.14
N SER A 79 -5.12 19.07 21.93
CA SER A 79 -4.96 20.51 21.62
C SER A 79 -6.04 21.37 22.26
N ILE A 80 -7.28 20.88 22.37
CA ILE A 80 -8.36 21.56 23.08
C ILE A 80 -8.05 21.63 24.57
N LEU A 81 -7.62 20.51 25.18
CA LEU A 81 -7.26 20.46 26.59
C LEU A 81 -6.07 21.39 26.90
N LEU A 82 -5.03 21.37 26.07
CA LEU A 82 -3.87 22.26 26.21
C LEU A 82 -4.27 23.74 26.09
N ALA A 83 -5.09 24.10 25.10
CA ALA A 83 -5.57 25.46 24.94
C ALA A 83 -6.37 25.93 26.16
N SER A 84 -7.23 25.06 26.72
CA SER A 84 -7.99 25.36 27.93
C SER A 84 -7.10 25.63 29.15
N ALA A 85 -6.01 24.86 29.31
CA ALA A 85 -5.06 25.03 30.39
C ALA A 85 -4.26 26.33 30.27
N ILE A 86 -3.77 26.67 29.07
CA ILE A 86 -3.04 27.91 28.81
C ILE A 86 -3.93 29.14 29.06
N LEU A 87 -5.19 29.07 28.65
CA LEU A 87 -6.15 30.16 28.81
C LEU A 87 -6.72 30.28 30.22
N ALA A 88 -6.39 29.35 31.13
CA ALA A 88 -6.93 29.32 32.48
C ALA A 88 -6.71 30.62 33.27
N PHE A 89 -5.56 31.28 33.03
CA PHE A 89 -5.20 32.54 33.69
C PHE A 89 -5.99 33.76 33.18
N ARG A 90 -6.71 33.63 32.05
CA ARG A 90 -7.45 34.73 31.44
C ARG A 90 -8.96 34.67 31.68
N LEU A 91 -9.49 33.49 32.00
CA LEU A 91 -10.91 33.24 32.15
C LEU A 91 -11.39 33.49 33.59
N TYR A 92 -12.64 33.93 33.74
CA TYR A 92 -13.29 33.95 35.04
C TYR A 92 -13.55 32.52 35.53
N LYS A 93 -13.55 32.31 36.86
CA LYS A 93 -13.69 30.97 37.48
C LYS A 93 -14.84 30.12 36.92
N ARG A 94 -16.01 30.74 36.68
CA ARG A 94 -17.19 30.03 36.13
C ARG A 94 -16.98 29.59 34.68
N SER A 95 -16.45 30.49 33.84
CA SER A 95 -16.11 30.18 32.45
C SER A 95 -15.00 29.13 32.38
N LEU A 96 -13.99 29.24 33.26
CA LEU A 96 -12.91 28.27 33.35
C LEU A 96 -13.41 26.86 33.65
N LEU A 97 -14.25 26.68 34.69
CA LEU A 97 -14.81 25.37 35.02
C LEU A 97 -15.64 24.80 33.87
N PHE A 98 -16.43 25.64 33.20
CA PHE A 98 -17.22 25.21 32.05
C PHE A 98 -16.33 24.79 30.88
N VAL A 99 -15.34 25.61 30.52
CA VAL A 99 -14.38 25.33 29.45
C VAL A 99 -13.58 24.06 29.74
N LEU A 100 -13.10 23.86 30.97
CA LEU A 100 -12.39 22.66 31.37
C LEU A 100 -13.27 21.41 31.28
N SER A 101 -14.53 21.49 31.73
CA SER A 101 -15.48 20.37 31.61
C SER A 101 -15.75 20.01 30.15
N VAL A 102 -16.01 20.99 29.28
CA VAL A 102 -16.22 20.75 27.84
C VAL A 102 -14.95 20.18 27.21
N SER A 103 -13.79 20.74 27.53
CA SER A 103 -12.50 20.29 26.98
C SER A 103 -12.18 18.85 27.41
N LEU A 104 -12.43 18.52 28.69
CA LEU A 104 -12.25 17.18 29.24
C LEU A 104 -13.19 16.17 28.58
N VAL A 105 -14.48 16.53 28.40
CA VAL A 105 -15.45 15.66 27.70
C VAL A 105 -15.04 15.43 26.25
N THR A 106 -14.64 16.49 25.53
CA THR A 106 -14.16 16.38 24.14
C THR A 106 -12.92 15.49 24.06
N TRP A 107 -11.93 15.70 24.94
CA TRP A 107 -10.72 14.89 25.00
C TRP A 107 -11.03 13.42 25.29
N ILE A 108 -11.79 13.10 26.35
CA ILE A 108 -12.18 11.72 26.67
C ILE A 108 -12.92 11.08 25.49
N SER A 109 -13.87 11.80 24.87
CA SER A 109 -14.71 11.26 23.81
C SER A 109 -13.95 10.94 22.53
N ILE A 110 -12.92 11.73 22.20
CA ILE A 110 -12.06 11.50 21.04
C ILE A 110 -11.02 10.42 21.38
N ASP A 111 -10.24 10.61 22.44
CA ASP A 111 -9.09 9.76 22.75
C ASP A 111 -9.49 8.33 23.14
N SER A 112 -10.64 8.14 23.79
CA SER A 112 -11.17 6.79 24.12
C SER A 112 -11.43 5.88 22.92
N ARG A 113 -11.54 6.45 21.72
CA ARG A 113 -11.77 5.70 20.48
C ARG A 113 -10.48 5.22 19.84
N HIS A 114 -9.36 5.85 20.16
CA HIS A 114 -8.07 5.58 19.57
C HIS A 114 -7.08 4.95 20.57
N LEU A 115 -7.33 5.11 21.87
CA LEU A 115 -6.49 4.61 22.95
C LEU A 115 -7.33 3.90 24.02
N ALA A 116 -6.71 2.93 24.69
CA ALA A 116 -7.30 2.30 25.86
C ALA A 116 -7.18 3.22 27.09
N LEU A 117 -8.25 3.93 27.44
CA LEU A 117 -8.29 4.76 28.64
C LEU A 117 -8.44 3.88 29.89
N SER A 118 -7.31 3.39 30.40
CA SER A 118 -7.22 2.78 31.72
C SER A 118 -6.41 3.66 32.67
N ALA A 119 -6.65 3.57 33.97
CA ALA A 119 -5.88 4.33 34.96
C ALA A 119 -4.37 4.03 34.86
N ALA A 120 -4.00 2.78 34.57
CA ALA A 120 -2.62 2.37 34.36
C ALA A 120 -2.03 2.99 33.09
N ALA A 121 -2.76 2.96 31.97
CA ALA A 121 -2.31 3.58 30.72
C ALA A 121 -2.15 5.10 30.87
N LEU A 122 -3.09 5.78 31.52
CA LEU A 122 -3.00 7.22 31.77
C LEU A 122 -1.81 7.60 32.66
N LEU A 123 -1.51 6.79 33.68
CA LEU A 123 -0.33 6.96 34.51
C LEU A 123 0.96 6.74 33.71
N ASP A 124 1.00 5.70 32.88
CA ASP A 124 2.15 5.41 32.03
C ASP A 124 2.36 6.54 31.02
N ASP A 125 1.33 6.98 30.30
CA ASP A 125 1.37 8.09 29.35
C ASP A 125 1.79 9.41 30.00
N ALA A 126 1.40 9.65 31.26
CA ALA A 126 1.78 10.86 31.99
C ALA A 126 3.23 10.83 32.47
N VAL A 127 3.78 9.66 32.82
CA VAL A 127 5.12 9.52 33.42
C VAL A 127 6.18 9.20 32.38
N SER A 128 5.85 8.35 31.41
CA SER A 128 6.73 7.84 30.35
C SER A 128 7.50 8.95 29.61
N PRO A 129 6.90 10.09 29.22
CA PRO A 129 7.65 11.15 28.55
C PRO A 129 8.75 11.75 29.43
N TYR A 130 8.47 11.98 30.73
CA TYR A 130 9.45 12.52 31.67
C TYR A 130 10.52 11.49 32.01
N PHE A 131 10.13 10.24 32.21
CA PHE A 131 11.06 9.15 32.44
C PHE A 131 11.97 8.93 31.23
N SER A 132 11.41 8.93 30.02
CA SER A 132 12.16 8.80 28.76
C SER A 132 13.07 10.01 28.52
N ALA A 133 12.62 11.22 28.82
CA ALA A 133 13.43 12.42 28.73
C ALA A 133 14.60 12.38 29.72
N TRP A 134 14.34 11.97 30.98
CA TRP A 134 15.38 11.80 31.99
C TRP A 134 16.36 10.69 31.63
N ALA A 135 15.87 9.50 31.25
CA ALA A 135 16.69 8.38 30.79
C ALA A 135 17.53 8.78 29.57
N GLY A 136 16.95 9.51 28.62
CA GLY A 136 17.65 10.03 27.46
C GLY A 136 18.70 11.09 27.80
N ALA A 137 18.47 11.94 28.81
CA ALA A 137 19.44 12.90 29.31
C ALA A 137 20.57 12.21 30.08
N GLN A 138 20.23 11.27 30.97
CA GLN A 138 21.18 10.45 31.70
C GLN A 138 22.06 9.64 30.76
N ALA A 139 21.48 9.01 29.74
CA ALA A 139 22.23 8.28 28.72
C ALA A 139 23.27 9.19 28.05
N ARG A 140 22.89 10.41 27.65
CA ARG A 140 23.82 11.36 27.01
C ARG A 140 24.94 11.85 27.93
N LEU A 141 24.67 11.99 29.23
CA LEU A 141 25.64 12.50 30.20
C LEU A 141 26.54 11.40 30.78
N ALA A 142 26.02 10.20 30.98
CA ALA A 142 26.73 9.10 31.64
C ALA A 142 27.44 8.18 30.64
N ASP A 143 26.91 8.03 29.41
CA ASP A 143 27.48 7.14 28.40
C ASP A 143 27.24 7.69 26.99
N SER A 144 28.25 8.37 26.44
CA SER A 144 28.19 8.95 25.10
C SER A 144 27.92 7.92 23.99
N GLN A 145 28.07 6.62 24.23
CA GLN A 145 27.83 5.54 23.27
C GLN A 145 26.47 4.84 23.44
N ALA A 146 25.72 5.11 24.52
CA ALA A 146 24.46 4.41 24.79
C ALA A 146 23.45 4.54 23.63
N LEU A 147 23.21 5.77 23.16
CA LEU A 147 22.29 6.02 22.03
C LEU A 147 22.77 5.36 20.73
N ARG A 148 24.10 5.28 20.53
CA ARG A 148 24.65 4.64 19.35
C ARG A 148 24.41 3.13 19.40
N ARG A 149 24.60 2.50 20.57
CA ARG A 149 24.30 1.08 20.77
C ARG A 149 22.80 0.78 20.62
N ASP A 150 21.92 1.63 21.14
CA ASP A 150 20.47 1.47 20.99
C ASP A 150 20.06 1.58 19.51
N PHE A 151 20.63 2.54 18.78
CA PHE A 151 20.44 2.68 17.35
C PHE A 151 20.95 1.45 16.59
N ASP A 152 22.18 0.99 16.86
CA ASP A 152 22.76 -0.19 16.21
C ASP A 152 21.96 -1.47 16.53
N ALA A 153 21.42 -1.59 17.74
CA ALA A 153 20.54 -2.70 18.14
C ALA A 153 19.18 -2.65 17.42
N ALA A 154 18.59 -1.47 17.25
CA ALA A 154 17.38 -1.29 16.47
C ALA A 154 17.60 -1.65 14.99
N LEU A 155 18.73 -1.22 14.40
CA LEU A 155 19.11 -1.62 13.04
C LEU A 155 19.34 -3.13 12.92
N ALA A 156 19.96 -3.75 13.92
CA ALA A 156 20.16 -5.21 13.94
C ALA A 156 18.83 -5.97 13.98
N LYS A 157 17.83 -5.47 14.73
CA LYS A 157 16.48 -6.05 14.77
C LYS A 157 15.79 -5.96 13.41
N ILE A 158 15.86 -4.81 12.74
CA ILE A 158 15.29 -4.62 11.39
C ILE A 158 15.99 -5.56 10.41
N ARG A 159 17.32 -5.61 10.42
CA ARG A 159 18.11 -6.50 9.54
C ARG A 159 17.78 -7.98 9.73
N ALA A 160 17.46 -8.40 10.95
CA ALA A 160 17.05 -9.78 11.25
C ALA A 160 15.66 -10.13 10.71
N GLN A 161 14.79 -9.13 10.54
CA GLN A 161 13.42 -9.30 10.02
C GLN A 161 13.38 -9.17 8.49
N HIS A 162 14.08 -8.17 7.94
CA HIS A 162 14.09 -7.84 6.52
C HIS A 162 15.55 -7.64 6.06
N ALA A 163 16.17 -8.73 5.62
CA ALA A 163 17.53 -8.68 5.13
C ALA A 163 17.57 -8.23 3.66
N LEU A 164 18.01 -6.99 3.42
CA LEU A 164 18.41 -6.56 2.08
C LEU A 164 19.89 -6.86 1.85
N PRO A 165 20.27 -7.37 0.67
CA PRO A 165 21.67 -7.63 0.35
C PRO A 165 22.45 -6.31 0.24
N LEU A 166 23.71 -6.34 0.68
CA LEU A 166 24.65 -5.25 0.40
C LEU A 166 24.98 -5.19 -1.10
N ARG A 167 25.08 -3.98 -1.63
CA ARG A 167 25.36 -3.71 -3.04
C ARG A 167 26.49 -2.72 -3.18
N GLU A 168 27.27 -2.89 -4.24
CA GLU A 168 28.25 -1.88 -4.66
C GLU A 168 27.54 -0.68 -5.27
N GLY A 169 28.04 0.52 -4.98
CA GLY A 169 27.46 1.75 -5.49
C GLY A 169 26.49 2.40 -4.50
N THR A 170 25.57 3.20 -5.03
CA THR A 170 24.45 3.76 -4.27
C THR A 170 23.17 2.94 -4.48
N ALA A 171 22.26 3.01 -3.50
CA ALA A 171 20.96 2.37 -3.61
C ALA A 171 19.82 3.30 -3.19
N ASP A 172 18.62 3.07 -3.72
CA ASP A 172 17.36 3.61 -3.20
C ASP A 172 16.32 2.50 -3.06
N ILE A 173 15.20 2.79 -2.40
CA ILE A 173 14.13 1.82 -2.11
C ILE A 173 12.75 2.38 -2.46
N TYR A 174 11.98 1.54 -3.15
CA TYR A 174 10.57 1.76 -3.44
C TYR A 174 9.77 0.69 -2.67
N SER A 175 8.72 1.05 -1.94
CA SER A 175 8.00 2.33 -1.97
C SER A 175 8.28 3.20 -0.73
N HIS A 176 8.19 2.63 0.48
CA HIS A 176 8.27 3.41 1.72
C HIS A 176 9.02 2.71 2.88
N GLU A 177 9.81 1.68 2.59
CA GLU A 177 10.59 0.91 3.57
C GLU A 177 12.02 1.43 3.80
N GLN A 178 12.20 2.75 3.92
CA GLN A 178 13.55 3.34 4.06
C GLN A 178 14.33 2.79 5.27
N SER A 179 13.64 2.32 6.32
CA SER A 179 14.26 1.65 7.47
C SER A 179 15.04 0.40 7.08
N ASP A 180 14.52 -0.41 6.17
CA ASP A 180 15.19 -1.64 5.70
C ASP A 180 16.47 -1.30 4.94
N LEU A 181 16.42 -0.27 4.08
CA LEU A 181 17.58 0.21 3.35
C LEU A 181 18.67 0.75 4.30
N ILE A 182 18.28 1.58 5.28
CA ILE A 182 19.22 2.11 6.28
C ILE A 182 19.83 0.98 7.12
N ALA A 183 19.01 0.03 7.58
CA ALA A 183 19.46 -1.11 8.40
C ALA A 183 20.38 -2.06 7.64
N SER A 184 20.22 -2.18 6.32
CA SER A 184 21.10 -2.99 5.48
C SER A 184 22.53 -2.47 5.40
N GLY A 185 22.76 -1.17 5.63
CA GLY A 185 24.06 -0.53 5.49
C GLY A 185 24.43 -0.13 4.06
N ASN A 186 23.49 -0.23 3.10
CA ASN A 186 23.69 0.27 1.75
C ASN A 186 23.87 1.81 1.74
N ARG A 187 24.64 2.33 0.78
CA ARG A 187 24.83 3.78 0.62
C ARG A 187 23.60 4.40 -0.04
N TRP A 188 22.74 5.01 0.77
CA TRP A 188 21.49 5.58 0.29
C TRP A 188 21.72 6.79 -0.62
N ASN A 189 21.09 6.77 -1.80
CA ASN A 189 20.98 7.90 -2.72
C ASN A 189 19.50 8.14 -3.03
N PRO A 190 18.82 8.95 -2.23
CA PRO A 190 17.38 9.12 -2.32
C PRO A 190 16.94 9.94 -3.53
N ARG A 191 15.80 9.54 -4.11
CA ARG A 191 14.97 10.43 -4.95
C ARG A 191 14.39 11.62 -4.16
N PRO A 192 13.99 12.73 -4.81
CA PRO A 192 13.47 13.93 -4.14
C PRO A 192 12.30 13.70 -3.18
N VAL A 193 11.38 12.79 -3.50
CA VAL A 193 10.28 12.36 -2.64
C VAL A 193 10.50 10.91 -2.21
N LEU A 194 11.03 10.78 -0.99
CA LEU A 194 11.56 9.53 -0.43
C LEU A 194 10.52 8.39 -0.37
N GLN A 195 9.26 8.73 -0.12
CA GLN A 195 8.15 7.78 0.02
C GLN A 195 7.20 7.93 -1.17
N SER A 196 7.00 6.87 -1.96
CA SER A 196 6.24 6.99 -3.22
C SER A 196 4.81 7.50 -3.01
N TYR A 197 4.16 7.09 -1.91
CA TYR A 197 2.79 7.54 -1.58
C TYR A 197 2.68 9.05 -1.35
N SER A 198 3.81 9.74 -1.12
CA SER A 198 3.92 11.18 -0.90
C SER A 198 4.16 11.99 -2.18
N ALA A 199 4.28 11.34 -3.34
CA ALA A 199 4.37 12.01 -4.65
C ALA A 199 3.00 12.55 -5.10
N TYR A 200 2.41 13.42 -4.29
CA TYR A 200 1.01 13.81 -4.38
C TYR A 200 0.63 14.61 -5.63
N THR A 201 1.59 15.22 -6.31
CA THR A 201 1.35 16.09 -7.47
C THR A 201 2.24 15.70 -8.65
N PRO A 202 1.86 16.07 -9.89
CA PRO A 202 2.69 15.78 -11.06
C PRO A 202 4.12 16.29 -10.94
N ALA A 203 4.31 17.49 -10.36
CA ALA A 203 5.64 18.06 -10.17
C ALA A 203 6.52 17.21 -9.22
N LEU A 204 5.93 16.58 -8.21
CA LEU A 204 6.65 15.69 -7.29
C LEU A 204 6.99 14.35 -7.94
N ALA A 205 6.02 13.75 -8.65
CA ALA A 205 6.20 12.49 -9.35
C ALA A 205 7.24 12.61 -10.49
N TRP A 206 7.17 13.70 -11.27
CA TRP A 206 8.15 13.95 -12.33
C TRP A 206 9.55 14.26 -11.78
N ALA A 207 9.67 14.93 -10.63
CA ALA A 207 10.98 15.12 -9.99
C ALA A 207 11.65 13.79 -9.60
N ASN A 208 10.87 12.80 -9.16
CA ASN A 208 11.38 11.44 -8.91
C ASN A 208 11.78 10.73 -10.21
N ARG A 209 10.93 10.77 -11.24
CA ARG A 209 11.25 10.23 -12.57
C ARG A 209 12.55 10.82 -13.12
N ASP A 210 12.67 12.14 -13.10
CA ASP A 210 13.82 12.86 -13.66
C ASP A 210 15.11 12.53 -12.89
N HIS A 211 15.01 12.29 -11.57
CA HIS A 211 16.14 11.79 -10.79
C HIS A 211 16.61 10.42 -11.28
N LEU A 212 15.70 9.49 -11.58
CA LEU A 212 16.03 8.16 -12.11
C LEU A 212 16.66 8.20 -13.51
N GLN A 213 16.34 9.21 -14.31
CA GLN A 213 16.89 9.44 -15.65
C GLN A 213 18.23 10.20 -15.60
N GLY A 214 18.52 10.87 -14.48
CA GLY A 214 19.67 11.73 -14.31
C GLY A 214 21.00 10.99 -14.08
N PRO A 215 22.13 11.70 -14.19
CA PRO A 215 23.46 11.13 -13.91
C PRO A 215 23.60 10.67 -12.45
N ALA A 216 22.88 11.33 -11.53
CA ALA A 216 22.86 11.00 -10.11
C ALA A 216 21.87 9.89 -9.74
N ALA A 217 21.24 9.19 -10.69
CA ALA A 217 20.34 8.08 -10.38
C ALA A 217 21.08 6.94 -9.66
N PRO A 218 20.47 6.28 -8.65
CA PRO A 218 21.10 5.24 -7.86
C PRO A 218 21.54 4.03 -8.69
N ASP A 219 22.61 3.36 -8.26
CA ASP A 219 23.12 2.18 -8.97
C ASP A 219 22.19 0.97 -8.81
N THR A 220 21.51 0.86 -7.67
CA THR A 220 20.55 -0.20 -7.37
C THR A 220 19.24 0.35 -6.80
N ILE A 221 18.11 -0.22 -7.23
CA ILE A 221 16.79 0.01 -6.62
C ILE A 221 16.30 -1.30 -6.01
N PHE A 222 15.86 -1.26 -4.76
CA PHE A 222 15.03 -2.31 -4.18
C PHE A 222 13.58 -1.93 -4.39
N PHE A 223 12.89 -2.62 -5.31
CA PHE A 223 11.53 -2.26 -5.72
C PHE A 223 10.48 -3.19 -5.13
N ARG A 224 9.43 -2.61 -4.54
CA ARG A 224 8.20 -3.29 -4.18
C ARG A 224 7.01 -2.45 -4.64
N ALA A 225 6.06 -3.08 -5.34
CA ALA A 225 4.78 -2.47 -5.66
C ALA A 225 3.90 -2.52 -4.40
N GLU A 226 3.84 -1.42 -3.68
CA GLU A 226 3.11 -1.30 -2.42
C GLU A 226 2.57 0.13 -2.25
N THR A 227 1.50 0.27 -1.48
CA THR A 227 0.80 1.53 -1.27
C THR A 227 0.06 1.56 0.06
N ILE A 228 -0.60 2.67 0.35
CA ILE A 228 -1.39 2.91 1.56
C ILE A 228 -2.85 3.20 1.20
N ASP A 229 -3.73 3.13 2.21
CA ASP A 229 -5.13 3.60 2.12
C ASP A 229 -5.94 3.01 0.94
N GLY A 230 -5.60 1.79 0.50
CA GLY A 230 -6.31 1.09 -0.58
C GLY A 230 -6.19 1.73 -1.96
N ARG A 231 -5.13 2.50 -2.22
CA ARG A 231 -4.85 3.05 -3.57
C ARG A 231 -4.41 1.95 -4.54
N LEU A 232 -4.42 2.25 -5.83
CA LEU A 232 -3.79 1.39 -6.84
C LEU A 232 -2.26 1.57 -6.73
N PRO A 233 -1.44 0.52 -6.54
CA PRO A 233 0.00 0.67 -6.34
C PRO A 233 0.72 1.46 -7.44
N ALA A 234 0.25 1.34 -8.69
CA ALA A 234 0.81 2.08 -9.83
C ALA A 234 0.64 3.61 -9.74
N LEU A 235 -0.21 4.14 -8.85
CA LEU A 235 -0.34 5.58 -8.62
C LEU A 235 0.81 6.14 -7.78
N ASP A 236 1.37 5.34 -6.89
CA ASP A 236 2.44 5.77 -5.99
C ASP A 236 3.75 5.88 -6.79
N ASP A 237 4.07 7.12 -7.17
CA ASP A 237 5.18 7.48 -8.05
C ASP A 237 5.09 6.82 -9.45
N GLY A 238 3.90 6.84 -10.04
CA GLY A 238 3.59 6.17 -11.32
C GLY A 238 4.56 6.46 -12.47
N PRO A 239 4.95 7.72 -12.75
CA PRO A 239 5.91 8.04 -13.80
C PRO A 239 7.28 7.37 -13.60
N SER A 240 7.71 7.14 -12.36
CA SER A 240 8.99 6.50 -12.08
C SER A 240 9.03 5.03 -12.51
N TRP A 241 7.89 4.34 -12.58
CA TRP A 241 7.84 2.93 -12.97
C TRP A 241 8.37 2.70 -14.38
N PHE A 242 8.11 3.61 -15.31
CA PHE A 242 8.65 3.51 -16.67
C PHE A 242 10.12 3.87 -16.75
N ALA A 243 10.58 4.85 -15.95
CA ALA A 243 12.01 5.13 -15.82
C ALA A 243 12.80 3.92 -15.26
N LEU A 244 12.19 3.16 -14.34
CA LEU A 244 12.74 1.89 -13.87
C LEU A 244 12.81 0.85 -15.01
N LEU A 245 11.69 0.64 -15.72
CA LEU A 245 11.64 -0.28 -16.87
C LEU A 245 12.57 0.12 -18.01
N GLU A 246 12.90 1.41 -18.14
CA GLU A 246 13.78 1.92 -19.20
C GLU A 246 15.26 1.79 -18.83
N HIS A 247 15.64 2.22 -17.64
CA HIS A 247 17.04 2.42 -17.25
C HIS A 247 17.61 1.38 -16.29
N TYR A 248 16.80 0.42 -15.83
CA TYR A 248 17.24 -0.62 -14.91
C TYR A 248 16.92 -2.01 -15.43
N ARG A 249 17.64 -3.02 -14.96
CA ARG A 249 17.38 -4.43 -15.24
C ARG A 249 17.12 -5.22 -13.95
N PRO A 250 16.26 -6.25 -13.96
CA PRO A 250 16.03 -7.09 -12.80
C PRO A 250 17.21 -8.06 -12.60
N GLU A 251 17.69 -8.16 -11.37
CA GLU A 251 18.77 -9.08 -10.99
C GLU A 251 18.33 -10.18 -10.04
N ASN A 252 17.40 -9.90 -9.12
CA ASN A 252 16.91 -10.88 -8.15
C ASN A 252 15.57 -10.45 -7.54
N LEU A 253 14.65 -11.39 -7.33
CA LEU A 253 13.46 -11.19 -6.51
C LEU A 253 13.64 -11.94 -5.18
N GLN A 254 13.78 -11.21 -4.07
CA GLN A 254 14.02 -11.79 -2.74
C GLN A 254 13.37 -10.96 -1.64
N GLY A 255 12.76 -11.63 -0.65
CA GLY A 255 12.18 -10.94 0.51
C GLY A 255 11.05 -9.96 0.14
N GLY A 256 10.34 -10.20 -0.97
CA GLY A 256 9.31 -9.31 -1.50
C GLY A 256 9.84 -8.11 -2.31
N PHE A 257 11.16 -7.95 -2.43
CA PHE A 257 11.78 -6.89 -3.23
C PHE A 257 12.38 -7.42 -4.52
N LEU A 258 12.17 -6.69 -5.61
CA LEU A 258 12.90 -6.85 -6.86
C LEU A 258 14.13 -5.95 -6.84
N SER A 259 15.32 -6.54 -6.81
CA SER A 259 16.58 -5.80 -7.03
C SER A 259 16.70 -5.43 -8.50
N LEU A 260 16.81 -4.14 -8.75
CA LEU A 260 16.99 -3.56 -10.08
C LEU A 260 18.37 -2.89 -10.16
N ARG A 261 19.15 -3.18 -11.20
CA ARG A 261 20.48 -2.57 -11.42
C ARG A 261 20.42 -1.58 -12.57
N LYS A 262 21.01 -0.41 -12.36
CA LYS A 262 21.12 0.63 -13.39
C LYS A 262 21.90 0.11 -14.61
N GLU A 263 21.34 0.29 -15.79
CA GLU A 263 21.96 -0.04 -17.06
C GLU A 263 22.70 1.18 -17.62
N THR A 264 23.94 0.99 -18.04
CA THR A 264 24.78 2.06 -18.62
C THR A 264 24.60 2.20 -20.14
N SER A 265 23.85 1.30 -20.79
CA SER A 265 23.67 1.29 -22.25
C SER A 265 22.41 2.03 -22.69
N ALA A 266 22.58 3.04 -23.56
CA ALA A 266 21.56 3.95 -24.07
C ALA A 266 20.70 3.37 -25.22
N GLY A 267 20.09 2.20 -25.01
CA GLY A 267 19.06 1.70 -25.93
C GLY A 267 17.69 2.22 -25.53
N GLU A 268 16.87 2.67 -26.49
CA GLU A 268 15.45 2.92 -26.25
C GLU A 268 14.77 1.59 -25.87
N ARG A 269 14.39 1.44 -24.60
CA ARG A 269 13.75 0.22 -24.07
C ARG A 269 12.24 0.38 -23.92
N ILE A 270 11.77 1.61 -23.83
CA ILE A 270 10.36 1.96 -23.64
C ILE A 270 9.97 2.88 -24.78
N ARG A 271 8.86 2.56 -25.45
CA ARG A 271 8.24 3.44 -26.43
C ARG A 271 6.80 3.70 -26.04
N PHE A 272 6.40 4.97 -26.06
CA PHE A 272 5.02 5.41 -25.84
C PHE A 272 4.38 5.75 -27.18
N ASP A 273 3.30 5.06 -27.50
CA ASP A 273 2.47 5.32 -28.67
C ASP A 273 1.11 5.86 -28.20
N ALA A 274 0.63 6.96 -28.77
CA ALA A 274 -0.69 7.49 -28.44
C ALA A 274 -1.76 6.43 -28.77
N ALA A 275 -2.61 6.10 -27.80
CA ALA A 275 -3.60 5.02 -27.93
C ALA A 275 -5.06 5.51 -27.83
N GLY A 276 -5.25 6.82 -27.69
CA GLY A 276 -6.55 7.46 -27.71
C GLY A 276 -6.71 8.50 -26.60
N GLU A 277 -7.73 9.32 -26.73
CA GLU A 277 -8.18 10.24 -25.70
C GLU A 277 -9.70 10.30 -25.69
N GLY A 278 -10.27 10.67 -24.55
CA GLY A 278 -11.71 10.83 -24.43
C GLY A 278 -12.12 11.63 -23.21
N ARG A 279 -13.34 12.16 -23.26
CA ARG A 279 -13.98 12.85 -22.14
C ARG A 279 -15.15 12.02 -21.64
N PHE A 280 -15.17 11.78 -20.34
CA PHE A 280 -16.10 10.84 -19.70
C PHE A 280 -16.75 11.48 -18.48
N SER A 281 -17.93 10.98 -18.12
CA SER A 281 -18.60 11.30 -16.86
C SER A 281 -18.25 10.27 -15.78
N PHE A 282 -18.51 10.60 -14.51
CA PHE A 282 -18.44 9.60 -13.44
C PHE A 282 -19.41 8.44 -13.71
N ASP A 283 -19.04 7.25 -13.26
CA ASP A 283 -19.78 5.99 -13.44
C ASP A 283 -19.98 5.54 -14.90
N GLN A 284 -19.44 6.28 -15.87
CA GLN A 284 -19.37 5.86 -17.26
C GLN A 284 -18.22 4.87 -17.45
N GLN A 285 -18.51 3.73 -18.08
CA GLN A 285 -17.48 2.75 -18.44
C GLN A 285 -16.53 3.33 -19.50
N VAL A 286 -15.24 3.25 -19.21
CA VAL A 286 -14.12 3.65 -20.08
C VAL A 286 -13.42 2.39 -20.57
N SER A 287 -13.47 2.12 -21.87
CA SER A 287 -12.74 0.99 -22.48
C SER A 287 -11.24 1.28 -22.49
N VAL A 288 -10.44 0.33 -22.03
CA VAL A 288 -8.98 0.40 -22.14
C VAL A 288 -8.57 -0.12 -23.53
N PRO A 289 -7.68 0.57 -24.26
CA PRO A 289 -7.24 0.13 -25.58
C PRO A 289 -6.69 -1.31 -25.57
N GLU A 290 -7.14 -2.10 -26.56
CA GLU A 290 -6.61 -3.44 -26.79
C GLU A 290 -5.19 -3.37 -27.36
N GLY A 291 -4.33 -4.34 -27.03
CA GLY A 291 -2.96 -4.39 -27.50
C GLY A 291 -2.16 -5.49 -26.79
N GLN A 292 -0.90 -5.68 -27.17
CA GLN A 292 -0.03 -6.66 -26.51
C GLN A 292 0.73 -6.07 -25.32
N GLY A 293 1.11 -4.79 -25.37
CA GLY A 293 1.87 -4.13 -24.31
C GLY A 293 1.03 -3.56 -23.16
N PRO A 294 1.69 -2.99 -22.14
CA PRO A 294 1.02 -2.26 -21.07
C PRO A 294 0.34 -0.99 -21.59
N VAL A 295 -0.64 -0.51 -20.84
CA VAL A 295 -1.35 0.74 -21.10
C VAL A 295 -1.09 1.71 -19.96
N PHE A 296 -0.53 2.86 -20.32
CA PHE A 296 -0.36 4.01 -19.47
C PHE A 296 -1.53 4.97 -19.66
N VAL A 297 -1.98 5.57 -18.58
CA VAL A 297 -3.09 6.52 -18.60
C VAL A 297 -2.75 7.77 -17.79
N GLU A 298 -3.13 8.93 -18.32
CA GLU A 298 -3.20 10.20 -17.59
C GLU A 298 -4.68 10.56 -17.46
N ILE A 299 -5.14 10.79 -16.23
CA ILE A 299 -6.55 11.11 -15.96
C ILE A 299 -6.63 12.49 -15.34
N ASP A 300 -7.24 13.44 -16.06
CA ASP A 300 -7.48 14.79 -15.58
C ASP A 300 -8.88 14.91 -14.97
N VAL A 301 -8.97 14.66 -13.66
CA VAL A 301 -10.16 14.93 -12.86
C VAL A 301 -9.96 16.22 -12.06
N GLU A 302 -10.84 17.20 -12.26
CA GLU A 302 -10.76 18.48 -11.58
C GLU A 302 -11.83 18.64 -10.49
N LYS A 303 -11.44 19.23 -9.36
CA LYS A 303 -12.38 19.70 -8.34
C LYS A 303 -13.22 20.86 -8.87
N SER A 304 -14.50 20.89 -8.51
CA SER A 304 -15.37 22.05 -8.74
C SER A 304 -14.91 23.25 -7.89
N LEU A 305 -15.48 24.44 -8.10
CA LEU A 305 -15.21 25.58 -7.22
C LEU A 305 -15.56 25.27 -5.75
N ALA A 306 -16.67 24.57 -5.53
CA ALA A 306 -17.10 24.13 -4.21
C ALA A 306 -16.11 23.11 -3.62
N GLY A 307 -15.67 22.12 -4.42
CA GLY A 307 -14.67 21.14 -4.00
C GLY A 307 -13.30 21.75 -3.69
N ARG A 308 -12.87 22.78 -4.43
CA ARG A 308 -11.64 23.52 -4.11
C ARG A 308 -11.75 24.23 -2.75
N GLY A 309 -12.90 24.86 -2.47
CA GLY A 309 -13.18 25.46 -1.16
C GLY A 309 -13.16 24.42 -0.04
N MET A 310 -13.85 23.29 -0.25
CA MET A 310 -13.90 22.19 0.72
C MET A 310 -12.52 21.56 0.96
N ASN A 311 -11.72 21.34 -0.08
CA ASN A 311 -10.35 20.83 0.06
C ASN A 311 -9.45 21.80 0.82
N THR A 312 -9.67 23.11 0.67
CA THR A 312 -8.91 24.12 1.41
C THR A 312 -9.26 24.07 2.90
N LEU A 313 -10.56 24.06 3.24
CA LEU A 313 -11.05 24.16 4.62
C LEU A 313 -11.02 22.83 5.38
N TYR A 314 -11.23 21.71 4.69
CA TYR A 314 -11.34 20.38 5.29
C TYR A 314 -10.68 19.32 4.41
N LYS A 315 -11.44 18.52 3.66
CA LYS A 315 -11.01 17.53 2.68
C LYS A 315 -12.16 17.22 1.73
N VAL A 316 -11.85 16.74 0.53
CA VAL A 316 -12.84 16.16 -0.39
C VAL A 316 -13.01 14.68 -0.13
N ASP A 317 -14.14 14.12 -0.53
CA ASP A 317 -14.36 12.68 -0.47
C ASP A 317 -13.49 11.97 -1.52
N PRO A 318 -12.92 10.80 -1.19
CA PRO A 318 -12.05 10.08 -2.12
C PRO A 318 -12.78 9.67 -3.40
N LEU A 319 -12.11 9.86 -4.54
CA LEU A 319 -12.47 9.16 -5.77
C LEU A 319 -12.03 7.71 -5.68
N VAL A 320 -12.75 6.83 -6.36
CA VAL A 320 -12.39 5.42 -6.53
C VAL A 320 -12.40 5.07 -8.00
N ILE A 321 -11.36 4.36 -8.44
CA ILE A 321 -11.32 3.71 -9.74
C ILE A 321 -11.71 2.25 -9.57
N VAL A 322 -12.64 1.79 -10.40
CA VAL A 322 -13.07 0.40 -10.44
C VAL A 322 -12.60 -0.20 -11.76
N LEU A 323 -11.74 -1.21 -11.69
CA LEU A 323 -11.14 -1.91 -12.82
C LEU A 323 -11.90 -3.20 -13.11
N SER A 324 -12.27 -3.43 -14.37
CA SER A 324 -12.83 -4.67 -14.89
C SER A 324 -11.76 -5.44 -15.63
N LEU A 325 -11.32 -6.57 -15.08
CA LEU A 325 -10.25 -7.39 -15.64
C LEU A 325 -10.75 -8.34 -16.74
N GLU A 326 -9.82 -8.86 -17.54
CA GLU A 326 -10.12 -9.80 -18.63
C GLU A 326 -10.77 -11.10 -18.12
N ASN A 327 -10.37 -11.54 -16.93
CA ASN A 327 -10.89 -12.72 -16.24
C ASN A 327 -12.27 -12.49 -15.57
N GLY A 328 -12.84 -11.28 -15.67
CA GLY A 328 -14.12 -10.91 -15.04
C GLY A 328 -14.01 -10.43 -13.59
N GLU A 329 -12.81 -10.42 -13.01
CA GLU A 329 -12.57 -9.86 -11.68
C GLU A 329 -12.77 -8.34 -11.68
N MET A 330 -13.43 -7.83 -10.66
CA MET A 330 -13.63 -6.40 -10.42
C MET A 330 -12.77 -5.97 -9.24
N MET A 331 -11.92 -4.97 -9.45
CA MET A 331 -11.05 -4.44 -8.39
C MET A 331 -11.34 -2.97 -8.16
N GLN A 332 -11.38 -2.55 -6.90
CA GLN A 332 -11.66 -1.16 -6.53
C GLN A 332 -10.47 -0.55 -5.79
N PHE A 333 -10.07 0.65 -6.18
CA PHE A 333 -8.93 1.35 -5.61
C PHE A 333 -9.22 2.83 -5.42
N ARG A 334 -8.67 3.42 -4.37
CA ARG A 334 -8.69 4.87 -4.18
C ARG A 334 -7.83 5.57 -5.25
N LEU A 335 -8.34 6.68 -5.78
CA LEU A 335 -7.74 7.42 -6.89
C LEU A 335 -7.56 8.92 -6.55
N PRO A 336 -6.47 9.34 -5.88
CA PRO A 336 -6.17 10.78 -5.76
C PRO A 336 -5.98 11.42 -7.14
N SER A 337 -6.75 12.47 -7.44
CA SER A 337 -6.85 13.08 -8.77
C SER A 337 -5.52 13.61 -9.28
N GLU A 338 -4.72 14.24 -8.41
CA GLU A 338 -3.42 14.78 -8.79
C GLU A 338 -2.36 13.70 -9.08
N MET A 339 -2.47 12.55 -8.41
CA MET A 339 -1.62 11.38 -8.72
C MET A 339 -2.05 10.75 -10.05
N ALA A 340 -3.36 10.65 -10.30
CA ALA A 340 -3.90 10.18 -11.58
C ALA A 340 -3.52 11.09 -12.76
N ARG A 341 -3.44 12.41 -12.53
CA ARG A 341 -2.97 13.42 -13.49
C ARG A 341 -1.49 13.25 -13.84
N SER A 342 -0.66 12.76 -12.90
CA SER A 342 0.76 12.49 -13.16
C SER A 342 0.98 11.32 -14.12
N GLY A 343 -0.02 10.44 -14.20
CA GLY A 343 -0.10 9.27 -15.05
C GLY A 343 0.44 8.00 -14.39
N PHE A 344 -0.16 6.86 -14.72
CA PHE A 344 0.14 5.55 -14.14
C PHE A 344 -0.16 4.40 -15.11
N MET A 345 0.39 3.22 -14.83
CA MET A 345 0.05 2.00 -15.56
C MET A 345 -1.32 1.49 -15.11
N VAL A 346 -2.31 1.48 -16.01
CA VAL A 346 -3.65 0.97 -15.72
C VAL A 346 -3.82 -0.50 -16.10
N SER A 347 -3.09 -0.97 -17.12
CA SER A 347 -3.16 -2.35 -17.60
C SER A 347 -1.76 -2.85 -17.99
N PRO A 348 -1.35 -4.08 -17.64
CA PRO A 348 -2.02 -4.93 -16.65
C PRO A 348 -1.99 -4.32 -15.24
N VAL A 349 -2.82 -4.85 -14.35
CA VAL A 349 -2.75 -4.52 -12.92
C VAL A 349 -1.52 -5.17 -12.31
N VAL A 350 -0.68 -4.36 -11.67
CA VAL A 350 0.56 -4.77 -11.01
C VAL A 350 0.41 -4.53 -9.51
N LEU A 351 0.42 -5.61 -8.72
CA LEU A 351 0.17 -5.57 -7.28
C LEU A 351 1.37 -6.03 -6.45
N SER A 352 2.42 -6.51 -7.11
CA SER A 352 3.60 -7.07 -6.45
C SER A 352 4.89 -6.79 -7.22
N ALA A 353 6.03 -6.93 -6.55
CA ALA A 353 7.35 -6.88 -7.18
C ALA A 353 7.52 -7.98 -8.26
N SER A 354 6.89 -9.15 -8.08
CA SER A 354 6.86 -10.21 -9.10
C SER A 354 6.11 -9.79 -10.36
N ASP A 355 4.93 -9.17 -10.22
CA ASP A 355 4.14 -8.71 -11.38
C ASP A 355 4.91 -7.64 -12.16
N PHE A 356 5.56 -6.71 -11.45
CA PHE A 356 6.40 -5.70 -12.08
C PHE A 356 7.63 -6.32 -12.76
N GLY A 357 8.21 -7.36 -12.15
CA GLY A 357 9.31 -8.14 -12.70
C GLY A 357 8.97 -8.79 -14.05
N LEU A 358 7.75 -9.31 -14.22
CA LEU A 358 7.31 -9.93 -15.48
C LEU A 358 7.31 -8.95 -16.65
N LEU A 359 7.08 -7.65 -16.40
CA LEU A 359 7.09 -6.59 -17.43
C LEU A 359 8.42 -6.55 -18.18
N TYR A 360 9.53 -6.83 -17.50
CA TYR A 360 10.87 -6.88 -18.11
C TYR A 360 11.03 -7.98 -19.16
N ALA A 361 10.17 -8.99 -19.13
CA ALA A 361 10.13 -10.08 -20.11
C ALA A 361 9.00 -9.90 -21.14
N ASN A 362 8.30 -8.76 -21.15
CA ASN A 362 7.05 -8.56 -21.89
C ASN A 362 6.00 -9.65 -21.56
N ALA A 363 6.03 -10.12 -20.31
CA ALA A 363 5.11 -11.09 -19.74
C ALA A 363 4.26 -10.43 -18.65
N TYR A 364 3.09 -10.99 -18.37
CA TYR A 364 2.15 -10.46 -17.39
C TYR A 364 1.44 -11.62 -16.70
N ALA A 365 0.99 -11.40 -15.47
CA ALA A 365 0.08 -12.32 -14.81
C ALA A 365 -1.15 -12.54 -15.71
N GLN A 366 -1.55 -13.78 -15.98
CA GLN A 366 -2.69 -14.02 -16.87
C GLN A 366 -3.98 -13.48 -16.24
N GLY A 367 -4.84 -12.90 -17.07
CA GLY A 367 -6.08 -12.24 -16.62
C GLY A 367 -5.88 -10.88 -15.94
N SER A 368 -4.64 -10.42 -15.72
CA SER A 368 -4.36 -9.12 -15.07
C SER A 368 -4.63 -7.90 -15.95
N ARG A 369 -4.89 -8.10 -17.24
CA ARG A 369 -5.23 -7.01 -18.17
C ARG A 369 -6.59 -6.41 -17.81
N VAL A 370 -6.65 -5.09 -17.82
CA VAL A 370 -7.90 -4.34 -17.63
C VAL A 370 -8.59 -4.19 -18.97
N LYS A 371 -9.85 -4.64 -19.08
CA LYS A 371 -10.74 -4.41 -20.23
C LYS A 371 -11.30 -3.00 -20.21
N SER A 372 -11.70 -2.55 -19.03
CA SER A 372 -12.32 -1.24 -18.86
C SER A 372 -12.28 -0.81 -17.40
N PHE A 373 -12.51 0.48 -17.15
CA PHE A 373 -12.66 1.01 -15.79
C PHE A 373 -13.74 2.09 -15.75
N PHE A 374 -14.18 2.45 -14.56
CA PHE A 374 -14.93 3.69 -14.33
C PHE A 374 -14.45 4.37 -13.04
N ILE A 375 -14.74 5.65 -12.90
CA ILE A 375 -14.42 6.43 -11.70
C ILE A 375 -15.71 6.78 -10.99
N HIS A 376 -15.75 6.54 -9.68
CA HIS A 376 -16.86 6.85 -8.79
C HIS A 376 -16.49 7.92 -7.76
N ALA A 377 -17.45 8.79 -7.41
CA ALA A 377 -17.31 9.85 -6.40
C ALA A 377 -18.30 9.64 -5.24
N PHE A 378 -17.85 9.00 -4.15
CA PHE A 378 -18.70 8.61 -3.01
C PHE A 378 -19.41 9.78 -2.30
N GLY A 379 -18.78 10.96 -2.28
CA GLY A 379 -19.29 12.18 -1.63
C GLY A 379 -20.33 12.98 -2.41
N GLY A 380 -20.74 12.45 -3.57
CA GLY A 380 -21.47 13.18 -4.60
C GLY A 380 -20.53 13.90 -5.57
N ASP A 381 -21.00 14.05 -6.80
CA ASP A 381 -20.27 14.66 -7.91
C ASP A 381 -20.06 16.18 -7.77
N TRP A 382 -20.82 16.87 -6.90
CA TRP A 382 -20.74 18.32 -6.69
C TRP A 382 -19.36 18.84 -6.25
N GLN A 383 -18.52 17.99 -5.63
CA GLN A 383 -17.14 18.32 -5.26
C GLN A 383 -16.19 18.34 -6.47
N TRP A 384 -16.62 17.78 -7.59
CA TRP A 384 -15.85 17.55 -8.80
C TRP A 384 -16.53 18.20 -10.00
N LYS A 385 -15.80 18.39 -11.09
CA LYS A 385 -16.45 18.68 -12.38
C LYS A 385 -17.11 17.40 -12.88
N ASN A 386 -18.29 17.52 -13.49
CA ASN A 386 -19.11 16.36 -13.92
C ASN A 386 -18.43 15.49 -15.00
N THR A 387 -17.36 15.97 -15.61
CA THR A 387 -16.62 15.26 -16.65
C THR A 387 -15.12 15.36 -16.40
N TYR A 388 -14.38 14.32 -16.77
CA TYR A 388 -12.92 14.26 -16.75
C TYR A 388 -12.38 13.82 -18.11
N THR A 389 -11.10 14.08 -18.34
CA THR A 389 -10.40 13.66 -19.56
C THR A 389 -9.47 12.49 -19.26
N VAL A 390 -9.40 11.53 -20.17
CA VAL A 390 -8.51 10.38 -20.12
C VAL A 390 -7.62 10.39 -21.36
N HIS A 391 -6.32 10.30 -21.18
CA HIS A 391 -5.35 10.13 -22.26
C HIS A 391 -4.67 8.77 -22.12
N PHE A 392 -4.77 7.94 -23.15
CA PHE A 392 -4.16 6.62 -23.21
C PHE A 392 -2.86 6.63 -24.02
N LYS A 393 -1.85 5.92 -23.50
CA LYS A 393 -0.62 5.62 -24.22
C LYS A 393 -0.38 4.11 -24.15
N SER A 394 -0.26 3.48 -25.29
CA SER A 394 0.22 2.10 -25.39
C SER A 394 1.73 2.12 -25.18
N VAL A 395 2.22 1.21 -24.37
CA VAL A 395 3.63 1.12 -24.03
C VAL A 395 4.21 -0.15 -24.63
N THR A 396 5.31 -0.01 -25.36
CA THR A 396 6.13 -1.14 -25.76
C THR A 396 7.31 -1.24 -24.82
N VAL A 397 7.45 -2.39 -24.14
CA VAL A 397 8.59 -2.71 -23.28
C VAL A 397 9.47 -3.73 -23.99
N ALA A 398 10.70 -3.34 -24.34
CA ALA A 398 11.65 -4.25 -24.96
C ALA A 398 12.02 -5.37 -23.96
N PRO A 399 11.83 -6.65 -24.30
CA PRO A 399 12.14 -7.74 -23.39
C PRO A 399 13.64 -7.81 -23.12
N ARG A 400 14.00 -8.09 -21.86
CA ARG A 400 15.37 -8.29 -21.42
C ARG A 400 15.69 -9.78 -21.37
N ALA A 401 16.77 -10.17 -22.04
CA ALA A 401 17.27 -11.53 -21.97
C ALA A 401 17.58 -11.91 -20.51
N GLY A 402 17.09 -13.07 -20.08
CA GLY A 402 17.27 -13.56 -18.71
C GLY A 402 16.41 -12.88 -17.64
N ALA A 403 15.49 -11.97 -17.99
CA ALA A 403 14.63 -11.30 -17.02
C ALA A 403 13.75 -12.28 -16.23
N LEU A 404 13.12 -13.26 -16.88
CA LEU A 404 12.34 -14.28 -16.16
C LEU A 404 13.22 -15.14 -15.24
N ALA A 405 14.43 -15.48 -15.68
CA ALA A 405 15.37 -16.26 -14.90
C ALA A 405 15.84 -15.51 -13.64
N SER A 406 16.00 -14.18 -13.71
CA SER A 406 16.39 -13.36 -12.55
C SER A 406 15.28 -13.15 -11.53
N LEU A 407 14.04 -13.53 -11.84
CA LEU A 407 12.96 -13.54 -10.85
C LEU A 407 13.00 -14.77 -9.95
N HIS A 408 13.80 -15.79 -10.31
CA HIS A 408 14.00 -17.01 -9.51
C HIS A 408 12.69 -17.62 -9.00
N PHE A 409 11.68 -17.70 -9.86
CA PHE A 409 10.40 -18.33 -9.50
C PHE A 409 10.60 -19.79 -9.09
N ASN A 410 9.78 -20.24 -8.15
CA ASN A 410 9.84 -21.61 -7.64
C ASN A 410 9.67 -22.61 -8.80
N GLN A 411 10.54 -23.61 -8.86
CA GLN A 411 10.41 -24.72 -9.81
C GLN A 411 9.75 -25.92 -9.14
N PRO A 412 9.04 -26.78 -9.89
CA PRO A 412 8.56 -28.06 -9.37
C PRO A 412 9.75 -28.94 -8.95
N VAL A 413 9.79 -29.31 -7.67
CA VAL A 413 10.86 -30.14 -7.09
C VAL A 413 10.31 -31.46 -6.56
N LYS A 414 11.12 -32.52 -6.62
CA LYS A 414 10.80 -33.77 -5.92
C LYS A 414 10.92 -33.53 -4.41
N ALA A 415 10.06 -34.18 -3.62
CA ALA A 415 10.17 -34.12 -2.17
C ALA A 415 11.53 -34.68 -1.71
N PRO A 416 12.12 -34.16 -0.61
CA PRO A 416 13.35 -34.71 -0.05
C PRO A 416 13.26 -36.22 0.21
N ALA A 417 14.38 -36.92 0.04
CA ALA A 417 14.43 -38.36 0.30
C ALA A 417 14.04 -38.66 1.75
N GLY A 418 13.09 -39.58 1.96
CA GLY A 418 12.59 -39.95 3.28
C GLY A 418 11.45 -39.07 3.81
N THR A 419 11.00 -38.04 3.09
CA THR A 419 9.78 -37.31 3.44
C THR A 419 8.57 -38.25 3.38
N ASN A 420 7.79 -38.29 4.46
CA ASN A 420 6.54 -39.05 4.50
C ASN A 420 5.46 -38.33 3.68
N ILE A 421 5.10 -38.89 2.53
CA ILE A 421 4.04 -38.40 1.65
C ILE A 421 2.85 -39.33 1.79
N HIS A 422 1.68 -38.78 2.12
CA HIS A 422 0.45 -39.55 2.25
C HIS A 422 -0.73 -38.79 1.65
N VAL A 423 -1.73 -39.52 1.17
CA VAL A 423 -3.01 -38.95 0.75
C VAL A 423 -3.87 -38.80 1.99
N VAL A 424 -4.35 -37.58 2.26
CA VAL A 424 -5.25 -37.34 3.38
C VAL A 424 -6.70 -37.64 2.99
N ASN A 425 -7.56 -37.90 3.96
CA ASN A 425 -8.96 -38.23 3.69
C ASN A 425 -9.69 -37.09 2.97
N GLN A 426 -9.49 -35.85 3.45
CA GLN A 426 -10.12 -34.64 2.90
C GLN A 426 -9.33 -33.41 3.35
N CYS A 427 -9.39 -32.36 2.54
CA CYS A 427 -8.98 -30.99 2.90
C CYS A 427 -10.10 -30.03 2.51
N GLU A 428 -10.08 -28.84 3.09
CA GLU A 428 -10.97 -27.75 2.69
C GLU A 428 -10.13 -26.69 1.99
N GLY A 429 -10.52 -26.34 0.77
CA GLY A 429 -9.73 -25.47 -0.07
C GLY A 429 -10.31 -25.34 -1.47
N SER A 430 -9.61 -24.58 -2.29
CA SER A 430 -9.96 -24.38 -3.70
C SER A 430 -8.72 -24.01 -4.51
N ILE A 431 -8.71 -24.40 -5.77
CA ILE A 431 -7.88 -23.82 -6.82
C ILE A 431 -8.77 -22.80 -7.53
N ASP A 432 -8.73 -21.55 -7.09
CA ASP A 432 -9.64 -20.53 -7.59
C ASP A 432 -9.32 -20.18 -9.04
N THR A 433 -8.03 -20.02 -9.33
CA THR A 433 -7.56 -19.69 -10.68
C THR A 433 -6.32 -20.49 -11.07
N VAL A 434 -6.29 -20.90 -12.35
CA VAL A 434 -5.09 -21.41 -13.01
C VAL A 434 -4.85 -20.55 -14.24
N ASN A 435 -3.66 -19.94 -14.33
CA ASN A 435 -3.29 -19.03 -15.40
C ASN A 435 -4.38 -17.97 -15.63
N GLY A 436 -4.84 -17.34 -14.55
CA GLY A 436 -5.81 -16.24 -14.60
C GLY A 436 -7.26 -16.61 -14.91
N VAL A 437 -7.55 -17.86 -15.30
CA VAL A 437 -8.90 -18.33 -15.59
C VAL A 437 -9.64 -18.66 -14.30
N SER A 438 -10.81 -18.04 -14.08
CA SER A 438 -11.68 -18.21 -12.91
C SER A 438 -13.13 -18.52 -13.33
N PRO A 439 -13.81 -19.53 -12.74
CA PRO A 439 -13.22 -20.59 -11.92
C PRO A 439 -12.23 -21.43 -12.75
N SER A 440 -11.33 -22.17 -12.09
CA SER A 440 -10.39 -23.05 -12.81
C SER A 440 -11.14 -23.99 -13.76
N SER A 441 -10.78 -23.99 -15.04
CA SER A 441 -11.35 -24.89 -16.04
C SER A 441 -10.99 -26.35 -15.75
N ALA A 442 -11.73 -27.31 -16.33
CA ALA A 442 -11.45 -28.75 -16.17
C ALA A 442 -10.03 -29.16 -16.64
N GLY A 443 -9.39 -28.33 -17.48
CA GLY A 443 -7.98 -28.44 -17.80
C GLY A 443 -7.37 -27.12 -18.27
N PHE A 444 -6.05 -27.06 -18.34
CA PHE A 444 -5.28 -25.88 -18.74
C PHE A 444 -4.06 -26.27 -19.58
N SER A 445 -3.45 -25.27 -20.22
CA SER A 445 -2.12 -25.40 -20.82
C SER A 445 -1.16 -24.40 -20.18
N ALA A 446 0.08 -24.81 -19.96
CA ALA A 446 1.13 -23.96 -19.40
C ALA A 446 2.42 -24.11 -20.20
N ARG A 447 3.09 -22.98 -20.44
CA ARG A 447 4.38 -22.88 -21.13
C ARG A 447 5.22 -21.86 -20.41
N GLY A 448 6.44 -22.22 -20.03
CA GLY A 448 7.36 -21.38 -19.26
C GLY A 448 6.92 -21.15 -17.81
N LEU A 449 5.76 -20.53 -17.60
CA LEU A 449 5.23 -20.18 -16.28
C LEU A 449 3.88 -20.86 -15.99
N LEU A 450 3.65 -21.13 -14.72
CA LEU A 450 2.37 -21.55 -14.15
C LEU A 450 1.98 -20.59 -13.04
N GLN A 451 0.81 -19.98 -13.14
CA GLN A 451 0.26 -19.11 -12.11
C GLN A 451 -0.97 -19.77 -11.48
N VAL A 452 -1.00 -19.86 -10.15
CA VAL A 452 -2.12 -20.47 -9.43
C VAL A 452 -2.46 -19.63 -8.20
N ARG A 453 -3.75 -19.42 -7.95
CA ARG A 453 -4.25 -18.78 -6.73
C ARG A 453 -5.37 -19.62 -6.14
N GLY A 454 -5.50 -19.59 -4.82
CA GLY A 454 -6.59 -20.25 -4.12
C GLY A 454 -6.50 -20.09 -2.62
N TRP A 455 -7.09 -21.04 -1.90
CA TRP A 455 -6.98 -21.14 -0.45
C TRP A 455 -6.96 -22.60 -0.01
N LEU A 456 -6.34 -22.87 1.14
CA LEU A 456 -6.24 -24.22 1.69
C LEU A 456 -6.17 -24.17 3.22
N THR A 457 -6.99 -24.97 3.88
CA THR A 457 -6.90 -25.28 5.31
C THR A 457 -6.63 -26.77 5.49
N VAL A 458 -6.08 -27.15 6.64
CA VAL A 458 -6.02 -28.57 7.04
C VAL A 458 -7.40 -29.00 7.51
N GLN A 459 -8.00 -28.19 8.40
CA GLN A 459 -9.36 -28.34 8.93
C GLN A 459 -9.91 -26.93 9.28
N GLY A 460 -10.84 -26.42 8.49
CA GLY A 460 -11.48 -25.11 8.63
C GLY A 460 -12.32 -24.98 9.89
N GLU A 461 -13.18 -25.96 10.20
CA GLU A 461 -13.99 -25.93 11.44
C GLU A 461 -13.14 -25.92 12.72
N GLN A 462 -11.95 -26.56 12.68
CA GLN A 462 -10.98 -26.57 13.79
C GLN A 462 -9.97 -25.42 13.70
N GLN A 463 -10.18 -24.48 12.78
CA GLN A 463 -9.36 -23.29 12.56
C GLN A 463 -7.88 -23.62 12.35
N ARG A 464 -7.59 -24.74 11.67
CA ARG A 464 -6.24 -25.25 11.49
C ARG A 464 -5.71 -24.95 10.09
N LEU A 465 -4.72 -24.07 10.04
CA LEU A 465 -3.95 -23.77 8.84
C LEU A 465 -2.83 -24.81 8.63
N PRO A 466 -2.46 -25.10 7.36
CA PRO A 466 -1.24 -25.86 7.08
C PRO A 466 -0.01 -25.10 7.56
N THR A 467 1.15 -25.75 7.71
CA THR A 467 2.42 -25.03 7.95
C THR A 467 2.85 -24.33 6.67
N LYS A 468 2.81 -25.05 5.54
CA LYS A 468 2.97 -24.49 4.19
C LYS A 468 1.91 -25.07 3.23
N PRO A 469 1.15 -24.24 2.52
CA PRO A 469 0.39 -24.70 1.37
C PRO A 469 1.33 -24.99 0.18
N LEU A 470 1.08 -26.08 -0.53
CA LEU A 470 1.87 -26.53 -1.68
C LEU A 470 0.95 -26.82 -2.86
N LEU A 471 1.47 -26.68 -4.07
CA LEU A 471 0.87 -27.31 -5.24
C LEU A 471 1.58 -28.64 -5.51
N VAL A 472 0.87 -29.61 -6.05
CA VAL A 472 1.43 -30.88 -6.50
C VAL A 472 1.14 -31.10 -7.98
N LEU A 473 2.16 -31.53 -8.72
CA LEU A 473 2.06 -31.97 -10.11
C LEU A 473 2.33 -33.48 -10.16
N GLY A 474 1.31 -34.26 -10.51
CA GLY A 474 1.44 -35.71 -10.75
C GLY A 474 1.48 -36.05 -12.24
N ASN A 475 2.25 -37.06 -12.64
CA ASN A 475 2.17 -37.67 -13.98
C ASN A 475 1.46 -39.04 -13.95
N ALA A 476 1.28 -39.65 -15.13
CA ALA A 476 0.61 -40.94 -15.25
C ALA A 476 1.42 -42.10 -14.64
N GLU A 477 2.74 -41.90 -14.52
CA GLU A 477 3.70 -42.84 -13.95
C GLU A 477 3.76 -42.77 -12.41
N GLY A 478 3.02 -41.84 -11.79
CA GLY A 478 2.96 -41.66 -10.33
C GLY A 478 4.09 -40.83 -9.72
N GLU A 479 4.93 -40.20 -10.55
CA GLU A 479 5.91 -39.22 -10.07
C GLU A 479 5.22 -37.92 -9.64
N LEU A 480 5.66 -37.40 -8.50
CA LEU A 480 5.14 -36.18 -7.89
C LEU A 480 6.24 -35.12 -7.84
N ALA A 481 5.88 -33.91 -8.23
CA ALA A 481 6.67 -32.70 -8.00
C ALA A 481 5.84 -31.67 -7.24
N PHE A 482 6.48 -30.93 -6.34
CA PHE A 482 5.84 -29.96 -5.48
C PHE A 482 6.33 -28.56 -5.79
N ILE A 483 5.44 -27.58 -5.67
CA ILE A 483 5.74 -26.16 -5.83
C ILE A 483 5.36 -25.45 -4.54
N GLU A 484 6.31 -24.74 -3.96
CA GLU A 484 6.04 -23.89 -2.79
C GLU A 484 5.18 -22.68 -3.19
N THR A 485 4.18 -22.38 -2.36
CA THR A 485 3.30 -21.22 -2.53
C THR A 485 3.60 -20.14 -1.49
N ARG A 486 3.16 -18.92 -1.76
CA ARG A 486 3.19 -17.82 -0.79
C ARG A 486 1.79 -17.62 -0.22
N ARG A 487 1.71 -17.24 1.05
CA ARG A 487 0.42 -16.98 1.71
C ARG A 487 -0.16 -15.64 1.26
N THR A 488 -1.47 -15.62 1.11
CA THR A 488 -2.24 -14.41 0.85
C THR A 488 -3.37 -14.26 1.87
N ILE A 489 -3.79 -13.01 2.08
CA ILE A 489 -4.90 -12.70 2.99
C ILE A 489 -6.22 -12.87 2.23
N ARG A 490 -7.17 -13.60 2.85
CA ARG A 490 -8.50 -13.93 2.35
C ARG A 490 -9.57 -13.67 3.42
N PRO A 491 -10.00 -12.41 3.60
CA PRO A 491 -10.97 -12.05 4.63
C PRO A 491 -12.35 -12.71 4.41
N ASP A 492 -12.69 -13.03 3.16
CA ASP A 492 -13.88 -13.79 2.80
C ASP A 492 -13.87 -15.21 3.40
N ILE A 493 -12.71 -15.85 3.47
CA ILE A 493 -12.55 -17.17 4.11
C ILE A 493 -12.65 -17.04 5.63
N ALA A 494 -12.07 -16.00 6.21
CA ALA A 494 -12.26 -15.70 7.63
C ALA A 494 -13.75 -15.49 7.99
N ALA A 495 -14.47 -14.74 7.15
CA ALA A 495 -15.90 -14.50 7.32
C ALA A 495 -16.73 -15.78 7.18
N HIS A 496 -16.40 -16.64 6.22
CA HIS A 496 -17.10 -17.92 6.01
C HIS A 496 -17.01 -18.84 7.22
N PHE A 497 -15.82 -18.97 7.82
CA PHE A 497 -15.58 -19.86 8.96
C PHE A 497 -15.73 -19.16 10.33
N GLY A 498 -15.99 -17.86 10.37
CA GLY A 498 -16.07 -17.08 11.60
C GLY A 498 -14.75 -17.06 12.40
N SER A 499 -13.60 -17.05 11.71
CA SER A 499 -12.28 -17.10 12.34
C SER A 499 -11.30 -16.15 11.66
N ASP A 500 -10.84 -15.13 12.38
CA ASP A 500 -9.82 -14.19 11.91
C ASP A 500 -8.49 -14.88 11.57
N LEU A 501 -8.18 -16.02 12.20
CA LEU A 501 -6.97 -16.79 11.88
C LEU A 501 -7.01 -17.28 10.43
N LEU A 502 -8.18 -17.71 9.96
CA LEU A 502 -8.35 -18.29 8.63
C LEU A 502 -8.28 -17.27 7.49
N GLN A 503 -8.13 -15.98 7.81
CA GLN A 503 -7.76 -14.99 6.80
C GLN A 503 -6.42 -15.34 6.13
N TRP A 504 -5.55 -16.12 6.79
CA TRP A 504 -4.25 -16.56 6.25
C TRP A 504 -4.29 -17.90 5.51
N ALA A 505 -5.48 -18.37 5.13
CA ALA A 505 -5.69 -19.60 4.36
C ALA A 505 -5.39 -19.42 2.86
N GLY A 506 -5.31 -18.18 2.37
CA GLY A 506 -5.02 -17.90 0.97
C GLY A 506 -3.61 -18.30 0.56
N TYR A 507 -3.45 -18.68 -0.71
CA TYR A 507 -2.15 -18.86 -1.33
C TYR A 507 -2.09 -18.31 -2.78
N ASP A 508 -0.89 -17.93 -3.20
CA ASP A 508 -0.54 -17.66 -4.60
C ASP A 508 0.79 -18.33 -4.97
N ALA A 509 0.95 -18.69 -6.23
CA ALA A 509 2.20 -19.19 -6.78
C ALA A 509 2.39 -18.73 -8.22
N ILE A 510 3.61 -18.30 -8.53
CA ILE A 510 4.13 -18.18 -9.89
C ILE A 510 5.33 -19.12 -9.94
N ALA A 511 5.26 -20.13 -10.79
CA ALA A 511 6.26 -21.18 -10.88
C ALA A 511 6.88 -21.24 -12.28
N ASP A 512 8.19 -21.43 -12.33
CA ASP A 512 8.89 -21.77 -13.56
C ASP A 512 8.69 -23.26 -13.86
N VAL A 513 7.89 -23.53 -14.89
CA VAL A 513 7.56 -24.87 -15.37
C VAL A 513 8.19 -25.15 -16.74
N SER A 514 9.23 -24.40 -17.11
CA SER A 514 9.96 -24.56 -18.38
C SER A 514 10.56 -25.97 -18.57
N GLN A 515 10.83 -26.67 -17.46
CA GLN A 515 11.36 -28.04 -17.46
C GLN A 515 10.26 -29.12 -17.36
N VAL A 516 8.98 -28.72 -17.31
CA VAL A 516 7.85 -29.65 -17.24
C VAL A 516 7.28 -29.87 -18.64
N THR A 517 7.10 -31.13 -19.02
CA THR A 517 6.54 -31.50 -20.33
C THR A 517 5.50 -32.62 -20.22
N GLY A 518 4.51 -32.59 -21.11
CA GLY A 518 3.47 -33.62 -21.23
C GLY A 518 2.26 -33.37 -20.34
N GLY A 519 1.44 -34.41 -20.15
CA GLY A 519 0.26 -34.36 -19.27
C GLY A 519 0.67 -34.40 -17.80
N ARG A 520 0.09 -33.51 -16.99
CA ARG A 520 0.19 -33.54 -15.52
C ARG A 520 -1.17 -33.26 -14.91
N VAL A 521 -1.38 -33.68 -13.67
CA VAL A 521 -2.52 -33.27 -12.86
C VAL A 521 -2.02 -32.28 -11.81
N LEU A 522 -2.54 -31.06 -11.84
CA LEU A 522 -2.33 -30.06 -10.81
C LEU A 522 -3.31 -30.29 -9.67
N GLY A 523 -2.80 -30.47 -8.45
CA GLY A 523 -3.60 -30.62 -7.24
C GLY A 523 -3.06 -29.77 -6.09
N LEU A 524 -3.65 -29.95 -4.91
CA LEU A 524 -3.22 -29.30 -3.68
C LEU A 524 -2.56 -30.29 -2.72
N ALA A 525 -1.53 -29.79 -2.05
CA ALA A 525 -0.86 -30.48 -0.97
C ALA A 525 -0.52 -29.48 0.14
N PHE A 526 -0.11 -29.98 1.28
CA PHE A 526 0.41 -29.14 2.34
C PHE A 526 1.49 -29.83 3.13
N GLU A 527 2.41 -29.03 3.68
CA GLU A 527 3.35 -29.50 4.68
C GLU A 527 2.79 -29.26 6.08
N GLN A 528 2.86 -30.29 6.92
CA GLN A 528 2.50 -30.21 8.33
C GLN A 528 3.41 -31.16 9.13
N ASN A 529 4.05 -30.65 10.18
CA ASN A 529 4.91 -31.44 11.08
C ASN A 529 6.00 -32.25 10.32
N GLY A 530 6.57 -31.70 9.24
CA GLY A 530 7.58 -32.36 8.42
C GLY A 530 7.07 -33.48 7.51
N GLN A 531 5.76 -33.60 7.33
CA GLN A 531 5.10 -34.54 6.41
C GLN A 531 4.33 -33.79 5.33
N ILE A 532 4.17 -34.41 4.17
CA ILE A 532 3.37 -33.86 3.07
C ILE A 532 2.06 -34.63 2.95
N GLY A 533 0.95 -33.93 3.13
CA GLY A 533 -0.40 -34.44 2.89
C GLY A 533 -0.89 -34.00 1.51
N ILE A 534 -1.31 -34.94 0.67
CA ILE A 534 -1.93 -34.66 -0.64
C ILE A 534 -3.44 -34.66 -0.50
N CYS A 535 -4.09 -33.61 -1.00
CA CYS A 535 -5.54 -33.43 -0.96
C CYS A 535 -6.19 -34.08 -2.21
N PRO A 536 -6.83 -35.26 -2.09
CA PRO A 536 -7.27 -36.05 -3.24
C PRO A 536 -8.40 -35.41 -4.05
N GLN A 537 -9.17 -34.50 -3.44
CA GLN A 537 -10.33 -33.86 -4.07
C GLN A 537 -9.99 -32.77 -5.09
N PHE A 538 -8.72 -32.37 -5.22
CA PHE A 538 -8.29 -31.33 -6.15
C PHE A 538 -7.45 -31.92 -7.28
N GLY A 539 -7.94 -31.76 -8.51
CA GLY A 539 -7.23 -32.22 -9.69
C GLY A 539 -7.68 -31.45 -10.93
N VAL A 540 -6.74 -30.74 -11.56
CA VAL A 540 -6.95 -30.03 -12.82
C VAL A 540 -5.98 -30.58 -13.86
N ALA A 541 -6.50 -31.04 -15.00
CA ALA A 541 -5.67 -31.64 -16.05
C ALA A 541 -4.85 -30.56 -16.79
N GLY A 542 -3.53 -30.62 -16.69
CA GLY A 542 -2.60 -29.68 -17.32
C GLY A 542 -1.84 -30.30 -18.50
N ARG A 543 -1.68 -29.54 -19.57
CA ARG A 543 -0.72 -29.84 -20.66
C ARG A 543 0.45 -28.86 -20.61
N PHE A 544 1.64 -29.39 -20.40
CA PHE A 544 2.87 -28.61 -20.28
C PHE A 544 3.73 -28.78 -21.54
N SER A 545 4.16 -27.67 -22.13
CA SER A 545 4.99 -27.66 -23.36
C SER A 545 6.45 -27.27 -23.14
N GLY A 546 6.89 -27.14 -21.89
CA GLY A 546 8.25 -26.75 -21.54
C GLY A 546 8.51 -25.25 -21.71
N ALA A 547 9.72 -24.89 -22.15
CA ALA A 547 10.17 -23.50 -22.29
C ALA A 547 9.38 -22.69 -23.36
N GLU A 548 9.33 -21.37 -23.16
CA GLU A 548 8.74 -20.40 -24.11
C GLU A 548 9.45 -20.30 -25.45
#